data_AF-A0A820TE12-F1
#
_entry.id   AF-A0A820TE12-F1
#
_cell.length_a   1.000
_cell.length_b   1.000
_cell.length_c   1.000
_cell.angle_alpha   90.00
_cell.angle_beta   90.00
_cell.angle_gamma   90.00
#
_symmetry.space_group_name_H-M   'P 1'
#
loop_
_entity.id
_entity.type
_entity.pdbx_description
1 polymer ?
#
loop_
_entity_poly.entity_id
_entity_poly.type
_entity_poly.pdbx_seq_one_letter_code
_entity_poly.pdbx_strand_id
1 'polypeptide(L)'
;MGAFTPRDICNIDESPLQLFGDQGKRSIIDMGTPNDIEENLSSKRKGQISPREKSQYAEGVNIFFTPKRVINGSTRNQYVQSWWSQIKDSHPKLLIDDSANSHLNPDLILDLRKKRVVVAIVPKGCTMYVQVLDVSIFSVFKNHYDDVVEEYIEKNGPRSKIKLTAS
;
A
#
# COMPACT_ATOMS: atom_id res chain seq x y z
N MET A 1 2.82 -20.63 23.55
CA MET A 1 1.96 -19.60 22.94
C MET A 1 0.74 -20.30 22.39
N GLY A 2 -0.47 -19.80 22.61
CA GLY A 2 -1.67 -20.34 21.96
C GLY A 2 -1.59 -20.16 20.44
N ALA A 3 -2.36 -20.95 19.69
CA ALA A 3 -2.44 -20.78 18.23
C ALA A 3 -3.03 -19.40 17.90
N PHE A 4 -2.40 -18.67 16.97
CA PHE A 4 -2.99 -17.46 16.40
C PHE A 4 -4.22 -17.85 15.58
N THR A 5 -5.33 -17.15 15.78
CA THR A 5 -6.49 -17.29 14.90
C THR A 5 -6.32 -16.35 13.69
N PRO A 6 -7.07 -16.53 12.59
CA PRO A 6 -7.02 -15.59 11.46
C PRO A 6 -7.25 -14.12 11.84
N ARG A 7 -7.96 -13.84 12.95
CA ARG A 7 -8.20 -12.47 13.47
C ARG A 7 -6.99 -11.85 14.17
N ASP A 8 -6.01 -12.68 14.52
CA ASP A 8 -4.78 -12.24 15.16
C ASP A 8 -3.65 -12.02 14.15
N ILE A 9 -3.86 -12.40 12.88
CA ILE A 9 -2.90 -12.24 11.80
C ILE A 9 -3.08 -10.87 11.16
N CYS A 10 -1.98 -10.16 11.02
CA CYS A 10 -1.89 -8.82 10.49
C CYS A 10 -0.86 -8.82 9.37
N ASN A 11 -1.16 -8.12 8.27
CA ASN A 11 -0.25 -8.01 7.13
C ASN A 11 0.01 -6.54 6.86
N ILE A 12 1.26 -6.19 6.59
CA ILE A 12 1.65 -4.88 6.10
C ILE A 12 2.64 -5.09 4.97
N ASP A 13 2.49 -4.29 3.92
CA ASP A 13 3.39 -4.31 2.77
C ASP A 13 3.15 -3.06 1.93
N GLU A 14 4.09 -2.76 1.03
CA GLU A 14 4.02 -1.64 0.13
C GLU A 14 4.03 -2.08 -1.33
N SER A 15 3.01 -1.67 -2.08
CA SER A 15 2.96 -1.87 -3.52
C SER A 15 3.26 -0.55 -4.24
N PRO A 16 4.38 -0.43 -4.98
CA PRO A 16 4.60 0.72 -5.84
C PRO A 16 3.62 0.67 -7.02
N LEU A 17 2.86 1.73 -7.21
CA LEU A 17 2.00 1.89 -8.39
C LEU A 17 2.77 2.64 -9.46
N GLN A 18 2.86 2.07 -10.66
CA GLN A 18 3.40 2.78 -11.81
C GLN A 18 2.37 3.80 -12.27
N LEU A 19 2.54 5.03 -11.82
CA LEU A 19 1.83 6.16 -12.38
C LEU A 19 2.55 6.57 -13.65
N PHE A 20 1.94 6.25 -14.80
CA PHE A 20 2.30 6.71 -16.15
C PHE A 20 3.79 7.02 -16.33
N GLY A 21 4.60 6.00 -16.66
CA GLY A 21 5.99 6.12 -17.14
C GLY A 21 6.83 7.20 -16.46
N ASP A 22 7.54 6.86 -15.39
CA ASP A 22 8.59 7.69 -14.77
C ASP A 22 8.28 9.20 -14.67
N GLN A 23 7.02 9.56 -14.37
CA GLN A 23 6.67 10.92 -13.99
C GLN A 23 6.51 10.96 -12.48
N GLY A 24 7.63 11.24 -11.81
CA GLY A 24 7.60 11.79 -10.47
C GLY A 24 6.58 12.94 -10.44
N LYS A 25 5.55 12.78 -9.60
CA LYS A 25 4.39 13.67 -9.40
C LYS A 25 3.24 13.42 -10.38
N ARG A 26 2.34 12.51 -10.03
CA ARG A 26 0.90 12.67 -10.26
C ARG A 26 0.12 11.80 -9.28
N SER A 27 -0.90 12.36 -8.65
CA SER A 27 -1.74 11.71 -7.65
C SER A 27 -2.85 10.93 -8.33
N ILE A 28 -3.10 9.71 -7.85
CA ILE A 28 -4.36 8.99 -8.11
C ILE A 28 -5.43 9.72 -7.33
N ILE A 29 -6.43 10.26 -8.02
CA ILE A 29 -7.66 10.78 -7.42
C ILE A 29 -8.76 9.83 -7.89
N ASP A 30 -9.59 9.41 -6.93
CA ASP A 30 -10.91 8.76 -7.05
C ASP A 30 -11.46 8.74 -8.48
N MET A 31 -11.64 7.54 -9.05
CA MET A 31 -12.32 7.37 -10.34
C MET A 31 -13.83 7.60 -10.17
N GLY A 32 -14.20 8.87 -10.09
CA GLY A 32 -15.54 9.39 -10.27
C GLY A 32 -15.88 9.64 -11.74
N THR A 33 -17.13 10.00 -11.99
CA THR A 33 -17.68 10.24 -13.33
C THR A 33 -16.98 11.38 -14.07
N PRO A 34 -17.10 11.51 -15.41
CA PRO A 34 -16.34 12.48 -16.21
C PRO A 34 -16.41 13.95 -15.74
N ASN A 35 -17.49 14.35 -15.06
CA ASN A 35 -17.66 15.71 -14.54
C ASN A 35 -16.88 15.98 -13.24
N ASP A 36 -16.50 14.95 -12.48
CA ASP A 36 -15.72 15.07 -11.24
C ASP A 36 -14.22 15.33 -11.51
N ILE A 37 -13.80 15.18 -12.77
CA ILE A 37 -12.41 15.27 -13.23
C ILE A 37 -11.95 16.74 -13.31
N GLU A 38 -12.81 17.65 -13.76
CA GLU A 38 -12.40 19.06 -14.00
C GLU A 38 -12.29 19.88 -12.71
N GLU A 39 -13.15 19.64 -11.72
CA GLU A 39 -13.12 20.41 -10.46
C GLU A 39 -11.91 20.04 -9.57
N ASN A 40 -11.50 18.77 -9.60
CA ASN A 40 -10.41 18.26 -8.75
C ASN A 40 -9.01 18.59 -9.25
N LEU A 41 -8.83 18.88 -10.55
CA LEU A 41 -7.55 19.28 -11.14
C LEU A 41 -7.06 20.65 -10.65
N SER A 42 -7.96 21.50 -10.13
CA SER A 42 -7.65 22.83 -9.62
C SER A 42 -7.11 22.84 -8.18
N SER A 43 -7.31 21.75 -7.43
CA SER A 43 -6.96 21.69 -6.00
C SER A 43 -5.69 20.90 -5.76
N LYS A 44 -4.75 21.49 -5.01
CA LYS A 44 -3.41 20.97 -4.66
C LYS A 44 -3.40 19.69 -3.79
N ARG A 45 -4.35 18.76 -3.93
CA ARG A 45 -4.44 17.55 -3.08
C ARG A 45 -3.69 16.38 -3.72
N LYS A 46 -2.41 16.24 -3.34
CA LYS A 46 -1.58 15.09 -3.70
C LYS A 46 -2.02 13.86 -2.88
N GLY A 47 -2.60 12.85 -3.53
CA GLY A 47 -2.75 11.47 -3.04
C GLY A 47 -3.32 11.38 -1.62
N GLN A 48 -4.58 11.74 -1.44
CA GLN A 48 -5.29 11.65 -0.16
C GLN A 48 -6.49 10.72 -0.31
N ILE A 49 -6.69 9.87 0.68
CA ILE A 49 -7.90 9.04 0.80
C ILE A 49 -9.06 9.98 1.10
N SER A 50 -10.08 9.99 0.25
CA SER A 50 -11.28 10.80 0.51
C SER A 50 -12.07 10.21 1.70
N PRO A 51 -12.81 11.01 2.50
CA PRO A 51 -13.66 10.44 3.55
C PRO A 51 -14.67 9.42 3.02
N ARG A 52 -15.14 9.61 1.79
CA ARG A 52 -16.05 8.70 1.08
C ARG A 52 -15.36 7.38 0.75
N GLU A 53 -14.15 7.41 0.20
CA GLU A 53 -13.31 6.23 -0.04
C GLU A 53 -13.05 5.48 1.26
N LYS A 54 -12.60 6.19 2.31
CA LYS A 54 -12.31 5.60 3.63
C LYS A 54 -13.53 4.89 4.25
N SER A 55 -14.73 5.44 4.05
CA SER A 55 -15.96 4.87 4.59
C SER A 55 -16.32 3.50 4.01
N GLN A 56 -15.72 3.12 2.88
CA GLN A 56 -15.94 1.82 2.21
C GLN A 56 -14.99 0.73 2.69
N TYR A 57 -13.98 1.07 3.51
CA TYR A 57 -13.00 0.10 3.98
C TYR A 57 -13.57 -0.80 5.07
N ALA A 58 -13.21 -2.08 5.01
CA ALA A 58 -13.50 -3.01 6.09
C ALA A 58 -12.79 -2.57 7.38
N GLU A 59 -13.37 -2.91 8.53
CA GLU A 59 -12.75 -2.63 9.83
C GLU A 59 -11.33 -3.22 9.91
N GLY A 60 -10.38 -2.41 10.39
CA GLY A 60 -8.97 -2.79 10.50
C GLY A 60 -8.12 -2.55 9.24
N VAL A 61 -8.73 -2.27 8.09
CA VAL A 61 -8.00 -1.92 6.86
C VAL A 61 -7.49 -0.48 6.95
N ASN A 62 -6.18 -0.32 6.78
CA ASN A 62 -5.50 0.96 6.77
C ASN A 62 -4.69 1.10 5.48
N ILE A 63 -4.97 2.18 4.73
CA ILE A 63 -4.24 2.50 3.51
C ILE A 63 -3.47 3.79 3.75
N PHE A 64 -2.22 3.82 3.29
CA PHE A 64 -1.36 4.99 3.37
C PHE A 64 -0.79 5.28 1.98
N PHE A 65 -0.88 6.54 1.56
CA PHE A 65 -0.24 6.99 0.33
C PHE A 65 1.06 7.72 0.64
N THR A 66 2.08 7.42 -0.15
CA THR A 66 3.34 8.17 -0.17
C THR A 66 3.63 8.60 -1.61
N PRO A 67 4.08 9.85 -1.83
CA PRO A 67 4.54 10.28 -3.16
C PRO A 67 5.88 9.65 -3.54
N LYS A 68 6.56 8.93 -2.62
CA LYS A 68 7.82 8.25 -2.88
C LYS A 68 7.57 6.80 -3.25
N ARG A 69 8.29 6.32 -4.27
CA ARG A 69 8.27 4.91 -4.71
C ARG A 69 8.73 3.93 -3.62
N VAL A 70 9.56 4.40 -2.70
CA VAL A 70 10.15 3.59 -1.62
C VAL A 70 9.93 4.32 -0.30
N ILE A 71 9.45 3.59 0.71
CA ILE A 71 9.40 4.10 2.08
C ILE A 71 10.69 3.76 2.82
N ASN A 72 11.08 4.62 3.76
CA ASN A 72 12.19 4.34 4.67
C ASN A 72 11.66 3.80 6.00
N GLY A 73 12.56 3.27 6.84
CA GLY A 73 12.18 2.71 8.13
C GLY A 73 11.45 3.69 9.06
N SER A 74 11.77 5.00 9.03
CA SER A 74 11.07 5.97 9.89
C SER A 74 9.61 6.20 9.47
N THR A 75 9.34 6.29 8.17
CA THR A 75 7.98 6.40 7.63
C THR A 75 7.18 5.14 7.95
N ARG A 76 7.79 3.97 7.77
CA ARG A 76 7.17 2.69 8.13
C ARG A 76 6.82 2.62 9.61
N ASN A 77 7.74 3.02 10.49
CA ASN A 77 7.50 3.02 11.93
C ASN A 77 6.27 3.87 12.28
N GLN A 78 6.09 5.03 11.64
CA GLN A 78 4.90 5.87 11.85
C GLN A 78 3.61 5.15 11.44
N TYR A 79 3.60 4.46 10.30
CA TYR A 79 2.44 3.69 9.85
C TYR A 79 2.12 2.53 10.79
N VAL A 80 3.13 1.78 11.22
CA VAL A 80 2.96 0.67 12.17
C VAL A 80 2.44 1.18 13.52
N GLN A 81 2.94 2.31 14.05
CA GLN A 81 2.40 2.88 15.28
C GLN A 81 0.96 3.39 15.12
N SER A 82 0.65 4.02 13.98
CA SER A 82 -0.70 4.51 13.66
C SER A 82 -1.69 3.37 13.47
N TRP A 83 -1.25 2.22 12.96
CA TRP A 83 -2.06 1.02 12.87
C TRP A 83 -2.27 0.40 14.25
N TRP A 84 -1.20 0.25 15.03
CA TRP A 84 -1.28 -0.32 16.37
C TRP A 84 -2.23 0.45 17.31
N SER A 85 -2.25 1.79 17.24
CA SER A 85 -3.14 2.60 18.07
C SER A 85 -4.64 2.37 17.82
N GLN A 86 -4.99 1.72 16.71
CA GLN A 86 -6.37 1.37 16.35
C GLN A 86 -6.76 -0.02 16.84
N ILE A 87 -5.80 -0.87 17.23
CA ILE A 87 -6.08 -2.18 17.81
C ILE A 87 -6.53 -1.99 19.25
N LYS A 88 -7.79 -2.33 19.52
CA LYS A 88 -8.42 -2.15 20.84
C LYS A 88 -8.40 -3.39 21.71
N ASP A 89 -8.06 -4.54 21.14
CA ASP A 89 -8.03 -5.81 21.86
C ASP A 89 -6.63 -6.09 22.46
N SER A 90 -6.60 -6.94 23.49
CA SER A 90 -5.36 -7.34 24.16
C SER A 90 -4.79 -8.66 23.64
N HIS A 91 -5.31 -9.18 22.53
CA HIS A 91 -4.86 -10.46 21.99
C HIS A 91 -3.47 -10.32 21.36
N PRO A 92 -2.56 -11.28 21.59
CA PRO A 92 -1.30 -11.31 20.86
C PRO A 92 -1.54 -11.30 19.36
N LYS A 93 -0.76 -10.52 18.62
CA LYS A 93 -0.87 -10.42 17.15
C LYS A 93 0.33 -11.05 16.46
N LEU A 94 0.11 -11.54 15.25
CA LEU A 94 1.14 -12.00 14.33
C LEU A 94 1.22 -11.02 13.16
N LEU A 95 2.27 -10.21 13.11
CA LEU A 95 2.55 -9.34 11.97
C LEU A 95 3.41 -10.12 10.96
N ILE A 96 2.91 -10.29 9.74
CA ILE A 96 3.64 -10.89 8.63
C ILE A 96 4.23 -9.77 7.78
N ASP A 97 5.55 -9.81 7.64
CA ASP A 97 6.36 -8.85 6.87
C ASP A 97 7.18 -9.60 5.82
N ASP A 98 7.46 -8.93 4.69
CA ASP A 98 8.50 -9.41 3.80
C ASP A 98 9.92 -9.06 4.32
N SER A 99 10.94 -9.58 3.64
CA SER A 99 12.34 -9.36 4.00
C SER A 99 12.94 -8.03 3.55
N ALA A 100 12.13 -7.02 3.17
CA ALA A 100 12.62 -5.70 2.79
C ALA A 100 13.41 -5.05 3.94
N ASN A 101 14.50 -4.36 3.60
CA ASN A 101 15.38 -3.74 4.62
C ASN A 101 14.64 -2.71 5.49
N SER A 102 13.61 -2.04 4.96
CA SER A 102 12.73 -1.13 5.71
C SER A 102 11.96 -1.84 6.84
N HIS A 103 11.72 -3.15 6.72
CA HIS A 103 10.91 -3.94 7.65
C HIS A 103 11.74 -4.48 8.81
N LEU A 104 13.04 -4.67 8.60
CA LEU A 104 13.97 -5.32 9.52
C LEU A 104 14.56 -4.39 10.60
N ASN A 105 13.84 -3.32 10.97
CA ASN A 105 14.28 -2.41 12.03
C ASN A 105 14.23 -3.11 13.42
N PRO A 106 15.38 -3.36 14.07
CA PRO A 106 15.40 -4.10 15.33
C PRO A 106 14.64 -3.40 16.47
N ASP A 107 14.74 -2.07 16.55
CA ASP A 107 14.07 -1.29 17.61
C ASP A 107 12.55 -1.39 17.48
N LEU A 108 12.03 -1.31 16.25
CA LEU A 108 10.60 -1.50 15.99
C LEU A 108 10.16 -2.92 16.37
N ILE A 109 10.92 -3.94 15.98
CA ILE A 109 10.60 -5.34 16.28
C ILE A 109 10.57 -5.57 17.81
N LEU A 110 11.53 -5.00 18.54
CA LEU A 110 11.56 -5.06 20.00
C LEU A 110 10.34 -4.35 20.62
N ASP A 111 9.97 -3.19 20.10
CA ASP A 111 8.79 -2.45 20.58
C ASP A 111 7.47 -3.17 20.28
N LEU A 112 7.35 -3.80 19.11
CA LEU A 112 6.23 -4.67 18.74
C LEU A 112 6.16 -5.89 19.68
N ARG A 113 7.29 -6.49 20.02
CA ARG A 113 7.35 -7.60 20.97
C ARG A 113 6.86 -7.21 22.36
N LYS A 114 7.23 -6.01 22.86
CA LYS A 114 6.69 -5.47 24.14
C LYS A 114 5.17 -5.30 24.10
N LYS A 115 4.62 -5.04 22.91
CA LYS A 115 3.18 -4.94 22.62
C LYS A 115 2.51 -6.29 22.33
N ARG A 116 3.21 -7.42 22.55
CA ARG A 116 2.74 -8.79 22.28
C ARG A 116 2.44 -9.04 20.80
N VAL A 117 3.13 -8.33 19.91
CA VAL A 117 3.13 -8.59 18.47
C VAL A 117 4.36 -9.44 18.14
N VAL A 118 4.14 -10.62 17.57
CA VAL A 118 5.18 -11.46 17.00
C VAL A 118 5.34 -11.06 15.54
N VAL A 119 6.56 -10.76 15.11
CA VAL A 119 6.86 -10.46 13.71
C VAL A 119 7.38 -11.72 13.03
N ALA A 120 6.70 -12.18 11.98
CA ALA A 120 7.14 -13.25 11.11
C ALA A 120 7.65 -12.67 9.80
N ILE A 121 8.92 -12.95 9.48
CA ILE A 121 9.55 -12.49 8.25
C ILE A 121 9.45 -13.57 7.19
N VAL A 122 8.83 -13.23 6.05
CA VAL A 122 8.80 -14.05 4.85
C VAL A 122 10.21 -14.10 4.25
N PRO A 123 10.76 -15.29 3.96
CA PRO A 123 12.06 -15.42 3.32
C PRO A 123 12.13 -14.75 1.93
N LYS A 124 13.32 -14.27 1.55
CA LYS A 124 13.58 -13.72 0.21
C LYS A 124 13.18 -14.72 -0.87
N GLY A 125 12.51 -14.23 -1.91
CA GLY A 125 12.03 -15.04 -3.03
C GLY A 125 10.73 -15.80 -2.75
N CYS A 126 10.20 -15.73 -1.53
CA CYS A 126 8.94 -16.39 -1.18
C CYS A 126 7.71 -15.46 -1.22
N THR A 127 7.90 -14.14 -1.35
CA THR A 127 6.82 -13.15 -1.24
C THR A 127 5.62 -13.46 -2.14
N MET A 128 5.88 -13.81 -3.41
CA MET A 128 4.86 -14.19 -4.40
C MET A 128 4.06 -15.46 -4.09
N TYR A 129 4.43 -16.20 -3.03
CA TYR A 129 3.77 -17.44 -2.63
C TYR A 129 3.07 -17.33 -1.28
N VAL A 130 3.64 -16.56 -0.34
CA VAL A 130 3.19 -16.56 1.06
C VAL A 130 2.85 -15.18 1.61
N GLN A 131 3.27 -14.09 0.95
CA GLN A 131 2.88 -12.75 1.39
C GLN A 131 1.44 -12.50 0.90
N VAL A 132 0.52 -12.38 1.86
CA VAL A 132 -0.92 -12.37 1.59
C VAL A 132 -1.33 -11.18 0.72
N LEU A 133 -0.80 -9.99 0.96
CA LEU A 133 -1.13 -8.78 0.21
C LEU A 133 -0.67 -8.88 -1.25
N ASP A 134 0.53 -9.38 -1.54
CA ASP A 134 1.05 -9.58 -2.88
C ASP A 134 0.21 -10.58 -3.69
N VAL A 135 -0.12 -11.73 -3.08
CA VAL A 135 -0.86 -12.81 -3.76
C VAL A 135 -2.33 -12.46 -3.96
N SER A 136 -2.95 -11.71 -3.04
CA SER A 136 -4.39 -11.43 -3.08
C SER A 136 -4.70 -10.00 -3.49
N ILE A 137 -4.57 -9.06 -2.55
CA ILE A 137 -5.04 -7.68 -2.70
C ILE A 137 -4.28 -6.93 -3.80
N PHE A 138 -2.95 -6.95 -3.76
CA PHE A 138 -2.12 -6.21 -4.71
C PHE A 138 -2.15 -6.82 -6.10
N SER A 139 -2.19 -8.14 -6.26
CA SER A 139 -2.30 -8.74 -7.59
C SER A 139 -3.61 -8.32 -8.27
N VAL A 140 -4.75 -8.47 -7.59
CA VAL A 140 -6.07 -8.07 -8.12
C VAL A 140 -6.11 -6.57 -8.39
N PHE A 141 -5.61 -5.76 -7.45
CA PHE A 141 -5.59 -4.31 -7.60
C PHE A 141 -4.72 -3.86 -8.78
N LYS A 142 -3.51 -4.41 -8.94
CA LYS A 142 -2.59 -4.07 -10.04
C LYS A 142 -3.20 -4.42 -11.39
N ASN A 143 -3.78 -5.61 -11.52
CA ASN A 143 -4.43 -6.00 -12.77
C ASN A 143 -5.56 -5.03 -13.16
N HIS A 144 -6.44 -4.69 -12.21
CA HIS A 144 -7.51 -3.73 -12.48
C HIS A 144 -6.97 -2.32 -12.77
N TYR A 145 -5.94 -1.90 -12.04
CA TYR A 145 -5.29 -0.62 -12.28
C TYR A 145 -4.68 -0.55 -13.69
N ASP A 146 -4.03 -1.62 -14.15
CA ASP A 146 -3.45 -1.70 -15.48
C ASP A 146 -4.53 -1.64 -16.57
N ASP A 147 -5.66 -2.35 -16.41
CA ASP A 147 -6.82 -2.29 -17.33
C ASP A 147 -7.35 -0.85 -17.47
N VAL A 148 -7.52 -0.16 -16.33
CA VAL A 148 -8.00 1.23 -16.28
C VAL A 148 -7.01 2.19 -16.94
N VAL A 149 -5.71 1.98 -16.71
CA VAL A 149 -4.66 2.80 -17.32
C VAL A 149 -4.63 2.59 -18.84
N GLU A 150 -4.78 1.35 -19.31
CA GLU A 150 -4.85 1.02 -20.73
C GLU A 150 -6.07 1.67 -21.40
N GLU A 151 -7.26 1.51 -20.84
CA GLU A 151 -8.50 2.15 -21.35
C GLU A 151 -8.35 3.68 -21.44
N TYR A 152 -7.72 4.29 -20.42
CA TYR A 152 -7.46 5.72 -20.44
C TYR A 152 -6.51 6.11 -21.58
N ILE A 153 -5.44 5.34 -21.80
CA ILE A 153 -4.46 5.59 -22.87
C ILE A 153 -5.10 5.43 -24.25
N GLU A 154 -5.93 4.40 -24.45
CA GLU A 154 -6.65 4.17 -25.71
C GLU A 154 -7.57 5.35 -26.07
N LYS A 155 -8.33 5.86 -25.08
CA LYS A 155 -9.28 6.98 -25.29
C LYS A 155 -8.59 8.34 -25.47
N ASN A 156 -7.49 8.58 -24.77
CA ASN A 156 -6.88 9.92 -24.70
C ASN A 156 -5.56 10.02 -25.47
N GLY A 157 -5.11 8.92 -26.08
CA GLY A 157 -3.79 8.76 -26.68
C GLY A 157 -2.67 8.70 -25.62
N PRO A 158 -1.50 8.14 -25.98
CA PRO A 158 -0.34 8.18 -25.11
C PRO A 158 0.09 9.63 -24.89
N ARG A 159 0.08 10.09 -23.64
CA ARG A 159 0.50 11.47 -23.29
C ARG A 159 2.03 11.66 -23.21
N SER A 160 2.84 10.66 -23.56
CA SER A 160 4.30 10.76 -23.45
C SER A 160 4.97 11.12 -24.78
N LYS A 161 5.56 12.32 -24.83
CA LYS A 161 6.74 12.60 -25.68
C LYS A 161 7.99 11.93 -25.10
N ILE A 162 7.95 10.61 -24.88
CA ILE A 162 9.13 9.85 -24.47
C ILE A 162 9.52 8.98 -25.65
N LYS A 163 10.62 9.37 -26.32
CA LYS A 163 11.31 8.48 -27.26
C LYS A 163 11.84 7.30 -26.44
N LEU A 164 11.29 6.12 -26.68
CA LEU A 164 11.94 4.88 -26.31
C LEU A 164 13.26 4.82 -27.08
N THR A 165 14.39 5.09 -26.41
CA THR A 165 15.69 4.68 -26.94
C THR A 165 15.76 3.17 -26.73
N ALA A 166 15.67 2.43 -27.83
CA ALA A 166 15.95 1.01 -27.86
C ALA A 166 17.37 0.76 -27.34
N SER A 167 17.48 -0.27 -26.50
CA SER A 167 18.72 -0.90 -26.04
C SER A 167 19.62 -1.33 -27.19
#